data_AF-A0A7C5I283-F1
#
_entry.id   AF-A0A7C5I283-F1
#
_cell.length_a   1.000
_cell.length_b   1.000
_cell.length_c   1.000
_cell.angle_alpha   90.00
_cell.angle_beta   90.00
_cell.angle_gamma   90.00
#
_symmetry.space_group_name_H-M   'P 1'
#
loop_
_entity.id
_entity.type
_entity.pdbx_description
1 polymer ?
#
loop_
_entity_poly.entity_id
_entity_poly.type
_entity_poly.pdbx_seq_one_letter_code
_entity_poly.pdbx_strand_id
1 'polypeptide(L)'
;MNKKLACISVFVIVVTCVLTLNAEIYYPWKNVFIGALDASNWAGLVFVPERKNAFAFRIRVIKGDKGAEGPDLQYLISEVGPQAPDGFYARIKIDLGLALGRGDETPILKKPSKKSKTLILEWSRKDEKTVVGKIFVPKGVEIQIIHYFPWDTDGEYSLSEDEEISGSSSPLNSYHYLFWSHIKGEPVRSPGKEMILSFPSKKGREIFFTAGVGENVQNLRNRLLSYKNTKTIESILDEEEKRYEKRRIKIQGLYEGVARGITNNLFWMTLYQPGKNRYYIPAGRRWIYPKPDGTQDNWTLFEWDSFFNALQTSIESAKHSKDILESVLQTQYPNGNIPNWRSESGGTPDRSQPPVGAYVVYKIFQKLGDIDFLKSSYSNLKKWHSFWKDKNSTGIPRRDGNQDGLLEWGSDTELVSKDPPSWEENVMGRKRAMWESGQDDLPNWDKTSFMEQTGTLNMNCVDLNCLYALDAFCLAQIANVLKINQEYKFYMNEYREMKSLINQRLWNESEGFYFDRYWNG
;
A
#
# COMPACT_ATOMS: atom_id res chain seq x y z
N MET A 1 -15.62 26.11 70.15
CA MET A 1 -16.60 25.11 70.66
C MET A 1 -17.32 24.49 69.45
N ASN A 2 -17.26 23.16 69.33
CA ASN A 2 -17.70 22.25 68.25
C ASN A 2 -18.91 22.71 67.41
N LYS A 3 -18.82 22.87 66.08
CA LYS A 3 -18.81 21.86 64.98
C LYS A 3 -19.94 20.82 65.05
N LYS A 4 -21.06 21.14 64.40
CA LYS A 4 -21.99 20.19 63.75
C LYS A 4 -22.55 20.85 62.48
N LEU A 5 -22.19 20.34 61.32
CA LEU A 5 -22.97 20.32 60.06
C LEU A 5 -22.20 19.35 59.15
N ALA A 6 -22.63 18.08 59.09
CA ALA A 6 -23.63 17.54 58.18
C ALA A 6 -23.07 17.36 56.75
N CYS A 7 -22.98 16.08 56.39
CA CYS A 7 -22.46 15.53 55.14
C CYS A 7 -23.17 16.09 53.90
N ILE A 8 -22.38 16.43 52.88
CA ILE A 8 -22.78 16.28 51.48
C ILE A 8 -21.64 15.56 50.78
N SER A 9 -21.87 14.28 50.51
CA SER A 9 -21.04 13.44 49.65
C SER A 9 -21.14 13.95 48.22
N VAL A 10 -20.08 14.57 47.70
CA VAL A 10 -19.93 14.79 46.26
C VAL A 10 -19.10 13.64 45.71
N PHE A 11 -19.80 12.63 45.19
CA PHE A 11 -19.23 11.61 44.33
C PHE A 11 -18.89 12.29 43.00
N VAL A 12 -17.69 12.84 42.87
CA VAL A 12 -17.19 13.29 41.57
C VAL A 12 -16.79 12.02 40.82
N ILE A 13 -17.72 11.48 40.04
CA ILE A 13 -17.39 10.58 38.94
C ILE A 13 -16.56 11.43 37.97
N VAL A 14 -15.24 11.36 38.10
CA VAL A 14 -14.34 11.78 37.03
C VAL A 14 -14.53 10.76 35.91
N VAL A 15 -15.56 10.96 35.09
CA VAL A 15 -15.53 10.47 33.72
C VAL A 15 -14.40 11.27 33.08
N THR A 16 -13.18 10.74 33.13
CA THR A 16 -12.19 11.07 32.11
C THR A 16 -12.82 10.65 30.80
N CYS A 17 -13.55 11.58 30.18
CA CYS A 17 -13.63 11.64 28.74
C CYS A 17 -12.18 11.76 28.30
N VAL A 18 -11.54 10.62 28.10
CA VAL A 18 -10.52 10.50 27.09
C VAL A 18 -11.28 10.81 25.81
N LEU A 19 -11.40 12.10 25.51
CA LEU A 19 -11.57 12.58 24.15
C LEU A 19 -10.31 12.07 23.46
N THR A 20 -10.34 10.80 23.08
CA THR A 20 -9.40 10.27 22.12
C THR A 20 -9.63 11.15 20.91
N LEU A 21 -8.70 12.07 20.67
CA LEU A 21 -8.48 12.69 19.38
C LEU A 21 -8.03 11.57 18.43
N ASN A 22 -8.88 10.56 18.24
CA ASN A 22 -8.70 9.55 17.24
C ASN A 22 -9.10 10.24 15.95
N ALA A 23 -8.13 10.90 15.33
CA ALA A 23 -8.19 11.28 13.94
C ALA A 23 -8.10 10.04 13.01
N GLU A 24 -8.69 8.94 13.49
CA GLU A 24 -8.81 7.67 12.82
C GLU A 24 -10.16 7.65 12.10
N ILE A 25 -10.11 7.27 10.84
CA ILE A 25 -11.29 7.00 10.04
C ILE A 25 -11.59 5.51 10.20
N TYR A 26 -12.63 5.24 10.98
CA TYR A 26 -13.14 3.90 11.20
C TYR A 26 -13.53 3.25 9.86
N TYR A 27 -12.98 2.08 9.59
CA TYR A 27 -13.30 1.27 8.41
C TYR A 27 -14.47 0.33 8.75
N PRO A 28 -15.69 0.57 8.23
CA PRO A 28 -16.88 -0.15 8.69
C PRO A 28 -17.13 -1.47 7.95
N TRP A 29 -16.33 -1.78 6.91
CA TRP A 29 -16.60 -2.88 6.00
C TRP A 29 -16.00 -4.19 6.48
N LYS A 30 -16.70 -5.29 6.21
CA LYS A 30 -16.34 -6.61 6.76
C LYS A 30 -15.66 -7.51 5.75
N ASN A 31 -16.30 -7.72 4.61
CA ASN A 31 -16.00 -8.82 3.70
C ASN A 31 -15.68 -8.36 2.28
N VAL A 32 -16.22 -7.21 1.86
CA VAL A 32 -16.14 -6.74 0.49
C VAL A 32 -15.11 -5.62 0.38
N PHE A 33 -14.22 -5.73 -0.60
CA PHE A 33 -13.21 -4.72 -0.92
C PHE A 33 -13.66 -3.96 -2.16
N ILE A 34 -13.67 -2.63 -2.08
CA ILE A 34 -14.09 -1.77 -3.20
C ILE A 34 -13.16 -0.57 -3.27
N GLY A 35 -12.65 -0.30 -4.47
CA GLY A 35 -11.81 0.87 -4.75
C GLY A 35 -11.02 0.71 -6.05
N ALA A 36 -10.10 1.64 -6.32
CA ALA A 36 -9.11 1.46 -7.38
C ALA A 36 -8.04 0.45 -6.90
N LEU A 37 -8.36 -0.85 -6.91
CA LEU A 37 -7.55 -1.88 -6.24
C LEU A 37 -6.70 -2.73 -7.18
N ASP A 38 -6.78 -2.47 -8.49
CA ASP A 38 -5.96 -3.11 -9.53
C ASP A 38 -4.80 -2.18 -9.90
N ALA A 39 -3.57 -2.72 -9.86
CA ALA A 39 -2.32 -1.98 -10.04
C ALA A 39 -2.28 -1.19 -11.36
N SER A 40 -2.80 -1.81 -12.43
CA SER A 40 -2.76 -1.23 -13.78
C SER A 40 -3.75 -0.07 -13.96
N ASN A 41 -4.71 0.13 -13.05
CA ASN A 41 -5.90 0.92 -13.31
C ASN A 41 -6.18 1.96 -12.21
N TRP A 42 -5.65 3.18 -12.40
CA TRP A 42 -5.97 4.33 -11.55
C TRP A 42 -7.41 4.83 -11.71
N ALA A 43 -7.94 4.78 -12.92
CA ALA A 43 -9.26 5.28 -13.29
C ALA A 43 -10.22 4.11 -13.48
N GLY A 44 -10.62 3.50 -12.37
CA GLY A 44 -11.47 2.32 -12.36
C GLY A 44 -11.76 1.86 -10.94
N LEU A 45 -12.70 0.93 -10.80
CA LEU A 45 -13.03 0.31 -9.53
C LEU A 45 -13.07 -1.19 -9.67
N VAL A 46 -12.56 -1.86 -8.64
CA VAL A 46 -12.66 -3.30 -8.43
C VAL A 46 -13.60 -3.55 -7.26
N PHE A 47 -14.41 -4.59 -7.37
CA PHE A 47 -15.34 -5.10 -6.37
C PHE A 47 -14.96 -6.54 -6.06
N VAL A 48 -14.45 -6.80 -4.87
CA VAL A 48 -14.07 -8.14 -4.42
C VAL A 48 -15.02 -8.59 -3.31
N PRO A 49 -16.15 -9.24 -3.63
CA PRO A 49 -17.05 -9.77 -2.61
C PRO A 49 -16.51 -10.97 -1.85
N GLU A 50 -15.62 -11.76 -2.47
CA GLU A 50 -15.00 -12.95 -1.89
C GLU A 50 -13.64 -13.22 -2.58
N ARG A 51 -12.71 -13.91 -1.90
CA ARG A 51 -11.32 -14.16 -2.35
C ARG A 51 -11.12 -14.57 -3.81
N LYS A 52 -12.07 -15.28 -4.43
CA LYS A 52 -11.98 -15.79 -5.81
C LYS A 52 -12.92 -15.09 -6.79
N ASN A 53 -13.71 -14.13 -6.32
CA ASN A 53 -14.72 -13.44 -7.09
C ASN A 53 -14.37 -11.96 -7.12
N ALA A 54 -14.08 -11.42 -8.30
CA ALA A 54 -13.86 -10.00 -8.49
C ALA A 54 -14.53 -9.52 -9.76
N PHE A 55 -15.06 -8.31 -9.71
CA PHE A 55 -15.60 -7.59 -10.86
C PHE A 55 -14.91 -6.24 -10.93
N ALA A 56 -14.67 -5.73 -12.13
CA ALA A 56 -14.02 -4.44 -12.28
C ALA A 56 -14.56 -3.68 -13.47
N PHE A 57 -14.40 -2.37 -13.41
CA PHE A 57 -14.44 -1.54 -14.60
C PHE A 57 -13.27 -0.56 -14.60
N ARG A 58 -12.82 -0.18 -15.79
CA ARG A 58 -11.81 0.86 -16.02
C ARG A 58 -12.25 1.83 -17.10
N ILE A 59 -11.64 3.00 -17.11
CA ILE A 59 -11.88 4.06 -18.09
C ILE A 59 -10.79 4.02 -19.16
N ARG A 60 -11.21 4.03 -20.42
CA ARG A 60 -10.38 4.37 -21.58
C ARG A 60 -10.85 5.70 -22.16
N VAL A 61 -9.90 6.57 -22.47
CA VAL A 61 -10.14 7.88 -23.06
C VAL A 61 -9.77 7.84 -24.53
N ILE A 62 -10.61 8.40 -25.40
CA ILE A 62 -10.32 8.54 -26.84
C ILE A 62 -10.50 10.01 -27.25
N LYS A 63 -9.51 10.53 -27.98
CA LYS A 63 -9.49 11.90 -28.49
C LYS A 63 -8.91 11.92 -29.91
N GLY A 64 -9.79 12.08 -30.90
CA GLY A 64 -9.40 11.92 -32.30
C GLY A 64 -9.03 10.48 -32.60
N ASP A 65 -7.81 10.25 -33.09
CA ASP A 65 -7.22 8.95 -33.41
C ASP A 65 -6.40 8.34 -32.26
N LYS A 66 -6.27 9.04 -31.13
CA LYS A 66 -5.46 8.62 -29.98
C LYS A 66 -6.33 8.12 -28.83
N GLY A 67 -5.83 7.11 -28.11
CA GLY A 67 -6.44 6.57 -26.91
C GLY A 67 -5.45 6.48 -25.74
N ALA A 68 -5.97 6.50 -24.52
CA ALA A 68 -5.22 6.29 -23.28
C ALA A 68 -6.03 5.41 -22.32
N GLU A 69 -5.40 4.38 -21.75
CA GLU A 69 -5.97 3.53 -20.70
C GLU A 69 -4.88 2.96 -19.79
N GLY A 70 -5.29 2.40 -18.66
CA GLY A 70 -4.40 1.68 -17.76
C GLY A 70 -3.17 2.51 -17.36
N PRO A 71 -1.94 1.99 -17.50
CA PRO A 71 -0.71 2.70 -17.15
C PRO A 71 -0.50 4.03 -17.87
N ASP A 72 -1.05 4.24 -19.07
CA ASP A 72 -0.89 5.51 -19.80
C ASP A 72 -1.63 6.66 -19.08
N LEU A 73 -2.79 6.36 -18.47
CA LEU A 73 -3.53 7.36 -17.68
C LEU A 73 -2.74 7.84 -16.45
N GLN A 74 -1.80 7.05 -15.93
CA GLN A 74 -0.96 7.45 -14.78
C GLN A 74 -0.18 8.73 -15.07
N TYR A 75 0.39 8.85 -16.28
CA TYR A 75 1.17 10.02 -16.68
C TYR A 75 0.32 11.28 -16.86
N LEU A 76 -0.98 11.07 -17.07
CA LEU A 76 -1.96 12.14 -17.24
C LEU A 76 -2.58 12.60 -15.91
N ILE A 77 -2.30 11.94 -14.78
CA ILE A 77 -2.84 12.36 -13.47
C ILE A 77 -2.36 13.77 -13.12
N SER A 78 -3.31 14.69 -12.96
CA SER A 78 -3.05 16.10 -12.63
C SER A 78 -3.24 16.43 -11.16
N GLU A 79 -4.07 15.66 -10.46
CA GLU A 79 -4.27 15.72 -9.02
C GLU A 79 -4.54 14.30 -8.50
N VAL A 80 -3.70 13.85 -7.56
CA VAL A 80 -4.02 12.72 -6.68
C VAL A 80 -4.88 13.30 -5.55
N GLY A 81 -6.19 13.21 -5.73
CA GLY A 81 -7.17 13.86 -4.87
C GLY A 81 -7.46 13.06 -3.60
N PRO A 82 -8.48 13.47 -2.81
CA PRO A 82 -8.90 12.73 -1.63
C PRO A 82 -9.30 11.29 -1.97
N GLN A 83 -8.99 10.37 -1.05
CA GLN A 83 -9.39 8.96 -1.08
C GLN A 83 -9.59 8.55 0.39
N ALA A 84 -10.82 8.60 0.86
CA ALA A 84 -11.15 8.26 2.23
C ALA A 84 -10.87 6.78 2.48
N PRO A 85 -10.24 6.39 3.61
CA PRO A 85 -9.94 4.99 3.90
C PRO A 85 -11.19 4.10 4.00
N ASP A 86 -12.31 4.67 4.47
CA ASP A 86 -13.60 4.00 4.51
C ASP A 86 -14.32 4.00 3.14
N GLY A 87 -13.72 4.55 2.09
CA GLY A 87 -14.31 4.60 0.76
C GLY A 87 -15.57 5.48 0.65
N PHE A 88 -15.94 6.26 1.67
CA PHE A 88 -17.12 7.13 1.57
C PHE A 88 -16.93 8.25 0.55
N TYR A 89 -15.70 8.64 0.25
CA TYR A 89 -15.43 9.63 -0.78
C TYR A 89 -14.06 9.46 -1.43
N ALA A 90 -14.01 9.64 -2.74
CA ALA A 90 -12.79 9.55 -3.53
C ALA A 90 -12.90 10.43 -4.78
N ARG A 91 -11.79 11.06 -5.14
CA ARG A 91 -11.68 11.85 -6.38
C ARG A 91 -10.28 11.81 -6.98
N ILE A 92 -10.20 11.62 -8.29
CA ILE A 92 -8.97 11.77 -9.07
C ILE A 92 -9.19 12.66 -10.30
N LYS A 93 -8.16 13.42 -10.70
CA LYS A 93 -8.21 14.29 -11.87
C LYS A 93 -7.13 13.93 -12.89
N ILE A 94 -7.53 13.83 -14.15
CA ILE A 94 -6.68 13.44 -15.28
C ILE A 94 -6.67 14.57 -16.32
N ASP A 95 -5.49 15.07 -16.70
CA ASP A 95 -5.33 16.15 -17.66
C ASP A 95 -5.31 15.64 -19.10
N LEU A 96 -6.45 15.77 -19.78
CA LEU A 96 -6.61 15.43 -21.20
C LEU A 96 -6.23 16.60 -22.14
N GLY A 97 -5.62 17.64 -21.56
CA GLY A 97 -4.88 18.68 -22.28
C GLY A 97 -3.50 18.22 -22.73
N LEU A 98 -2.94 17.18 -22.10
CA LEU A 98 -1.68 16.54 -22.47
C LEU A 98 -1.88 15.57 -23.65
N ALA A 99 -0.79 15.19 -24.28
CA ALA A 99 -0.80 14.20 -25.35
C ALA A 99 -1.05 12.80 -24.76
N LEU A 100 -1.99 12.06 -25.37
CA LEU A 100 -2.31 10.68 -25.00
C LEU A 100 -1.26 9.72 -25.60
N GLY A 101 -0.99 8.60 -24.93
CA GLY A 101 -0.14 7.52 -25.43
C GLY A 101 1.36 7.83 -25.44
N ARG A 102 1.82 8.76 -24.60
CA ARG A 102 3.24 9.15 -24.53
C ARG A 102 4.03 8.47 -23.42
N GLY A 103 3.37 7.78 -22.49
CA GLY A 103 4.07 7.15 -21.38
C GLY A 103 4.95 8.14 -20.60
N ASP A 104 6.20 7.74 -20.34
CA ASP A 104 7.23 8.53 -19.66
C ASP A 104 7.66 9.79 -20.42
N GLU A 105 7.42 9.88 -21.73
CA GLU A 105 7.67 11.09 -22.51
C GLU A 105 6.56 12.16 -22.37
N THR A 106 5.53 11.90 -21.56
CA THR A 106 4.43 12.85 -21.35
C THR A 106 4.97 14.17 -20.78
N PRO A 107 4.77 15.33 -21.44
CA PRO A 107 5.37 16.58 -21.01
C PRO A 107 4.72 17.08 -19.71
N ILE A 108 5.48 17.06 -18.61
CA ILE A 108 5.02 17.50 -17.29
C ILE A 108 5.15 19.02 -17.18
N LEU A 109 4.30 19.80 -17.84
CA LEU A 109 4.32 21.26 -17.73
C LEU A 109 2.94 21.85 -17.38
N LYS A 110 2.87 22.57 -16.25
CA LYS A 110 1.73 23.35 -15.71
C LYS A 110 0.54 22.53 -15.19
N LYS A 111 0.75 21.80 -14.08
CA LYS A 111 -0.34 21.33 -13.20
C LYS A 111 -0.67 22.42 -12.15
N PRO A 112 -1.94 22.61 -11.76
CA PRO A 112 -3.12 21.87 -12.22
C PRO A 112 -3.61 22.37 -13.60
N SER A 113 -4.25 21.47 -14.34
CA SER A 113 -4.84 21.77 -15.64
C SER A 113 -6.12 22.60 -15.52
N LYS A 114 -6.51 23.28 -16.61
CA LYS A 114 -7.81 23.98 -16.66
C LYS A 114 -8.93 22.95 -16.56
N LYS A 115 -9.93 23.16 -15.70
CA LYS A 115 -11.12 22.29 -15.53
C LYS A 115 -11.78 21.89 -16.87
N SER A 116 -11.74 22.75 -17.88
CA SER A 116 -12.28 22.46 -19.21
C SER A 116 -11.58 21.31 -19.96
N LYS A 117 -10.35 20.95 -19.55
CA LYS A 117 -9.50 19.90 -20.13
C LYS A 117 -9.32 18.69 -19.20
N THR A 118 -9.88 18.75 -18.00
CA THR A 118 -9.65 17.74 -16.96
C THR A 118 -10.81 16.75 -16.94
N LEU A 119 -10.50 15.45 -17.03
CA LEU A 119 -11.43 14.40 -16.65
C LEU A 119 -11.40 14.23 -15.13
N ILE A 120 -12.57 14.10 -14.51
CA ILE A 120 -12.69 13.90 -13.06
C ILE A 120 -13.49 12.63 -12.84
N LEU A 121 -12.91 11.65 -12.15
CA LEU A 121 -13.62 10.50 -11.62
C LEU A 121 -13.81 10.71 -10.12
N GLU A 122 -15.06 10.66 -9.69
CA GLU A 122 -15.49 10.83 -8.31
C GLU A 122 -16.45 9.70 -7.93
N TRP A 123 -16.30 9.15 -6.73
CA TRP A 123 -17.16 8.06 -6.27
C TRP A 123 -17.29 8.01 -4.75
N SER A 124 -18.36 7.36 -4.29
CA SER A 124 -18.70 7.15 -2.90
C SER A 124 -19.25 5.75 -2.71
N ARG A 125 -18.68 5.00 -1.76
CA ARG A 125 -19.25 3.75 -1.28
C ARG A 125 -20.41 4.07 -0.33
N LYS A 126 -21.59 3.50 -0.56
CA LYS A 126 -22.78 3.75 0.30
C LYS A 126 -22.97 2.72 1.38
N ASP A 127 -22.61 1.48 1.07
CA ASP A 127 -22.69 0.36 1.97
C ASP A 127 -21.60 -0.67 1.63
N GLU A 128 -21.63 -1.82 2.30
CA GLU A 128 -20.70 -2.91 2.08
C GLU A 128 -20.55 -3.31 0.60
N LYS A 129 -21.57 -3.19 -0.24
CA LYS A 129 -21.52 -3.71 -1.61
C LYS A 129 -22.01 -2.74 -2.70
N THR A 130 -22.13 -1.45 -2.41
CA THR A 130 -22.70 -0.45 -3.35
C THR A 130 -21.80 0.79 -3.47
N VAL A 131 -21.61 1.24 -4.71
CA VAL A 131 -20.96 2.51 -5.06
C VAL A 131 -21.88 3.35 -5.93
N VAL A 132 -21.81 4.67 -5.72
CA VAL A 132 -22.28 5.67 -6.68
C VAL A 132 -21.11 6.53 -7.12
N GLY A 133 -21.18 7.09 -8.32
CA GLY A 133 -20.13 7.97 -8.80
C GLY A 133 -20.52 8.82 -9.99
N LYS A 134 -19.59 9.71 -10.34
CA LYS A 134 -19.70 10.69 -11.42
C LYS A 134 -18.38 10.75 -12.17
N ILE A 135 -18.48 10.74 -13.49
CA ILE A 135 -17.37 11.02 -14.40
C ILE A 135 -17.66 12.34 -15.12
N PHE A 136 -16.82 13.35 -14.90
CA PHE A 136 -16.86 14.58 -15.69
C PHE A 136 -15.91 14.46 -16.88
N VAL A 137 -16.42 14.72 -18.07
CA VAL A 137 -15.74 14.54 -19.36
C VAL A 137 -15.51 15.90 -20.04
N PRO A 138 -14.27 16.22 -20.44
CA PRO A 138 -13.96 17.36 -21.31
C PRO A 138 -14.67 17.30 -22.66
N LYS A 139 -14.88 18.45 -23.30
CA LYS A 139 -15.45 18.50 -24.64
C LYS A 139 -14.51 17.82 -25.65
N GLY A 140 -15.09 17.14 -26.64
CA GLY A 140 -14.34 16.48 -27.73
C GLY A 140 -13.59 15.22 -27.31
N VAL A 141 -13.98 14.63 -26.17
CA VAL A 141 -13.43 13.38 -25.65
C VAL A 141 -14.54 12.33 -25.63
N GLU A 142 -14.25 11.16 -26.18
CA GLU A 142 -15.05 9.95 -25.97
C GLU A 142 -14.49 9.18 -24.77
N ILE A 143 -15.38 8.61 -23.97
CA ILE A 143 -15.03 7.73 -22.86
C ILE A 143 -15.59 6.35 -23.13
N GLN A 144 -14.76 5.33 -22.93
CA GLN A 144 -15.19 3.95 -22.88
C GLN A 144 -15.06 3.44 -21.44
N ILE A 145 -16.14 2.85 -20.93
CA ILE A 145 -16.13 2.11 -19.67
C ILE A 145 -16.01 0.63 -20.02
N ILE A 146 -14.92 0.02 -19.58
CA ILE A 146 -14.54 -1.37 -19.92
C ILE A 146 -14.72 -2.20 -18.66
N HIS A 147 -15.66 -3.14 -18.69
CA HIS A 147 -15.90 -4.11 -17.63
C HIS A 147 -15.05 -5.35 -17.89
N TYR A 148 -14.32 -5.79 -16.88
CA TYR A 148 -13.36 -6.90 -16.98
C TYR A 148 -13.26 -7.66 -15.66
N PHE A 149 -12.63 -8.83 -15.70
CA PHE A 149 -12.27 -9.62 -14.52
C PHE A 149 -10.79 -9.39 -14.22
N PRO A 150 -10.43 -8.85 -13.03
CA PRO A 150 -9.02 -8.61 -12.68
C PRO A 150 -8.32 -9.89 -12.22
N TRP A 151 -6.99 -9.91 -12.31
CA TRP A 151 -6.14 -11.04 -11.87
C TRP A 151 -6.54 -12.35 -12.56
N ASP A 152 -6.48 -13.47 -11.85
CA ASP A 152 -6.89 -14.80 -12.33
C ASP A 152 -8.38 -15.11 -12.06
N THR A 153 -9.23 -14.07 -11.92
CA THR A 153 -10.69 -14.27 -11.72
C THR A 153 -11.41 -14.47 -13.06
N ASP A 154 -12.57 -15.14 -13.03
CA ASP A 154 -13.30 -15.48 -14.24
C ASP A 154 -14.83 -15.39 -14.08
N GLY A 155 -15.50 -15.16 -15.19
CA GLY A 155 -16.95 -15.02 -15.30
C GLY A 155 -17.37 -14.48 -16.65
N GLU A 156 -18.61 -13.99 -16.71
CA GLU A 156 -19.19 -13.41 -17.92
C GLU A 156 -19.86 -12.07 -17.62
N TYR A 157 -19.76 -11.14 -18.57
CA TYR A 157 -20.53 -9.90 -18.58
C TYR A 157 -21.56 -9.95 -19.72
N SER A 158 -22.75 -9.43 -19.44
CA SER A 158 -23.84 -9.27 -20.40
C SER A 158 -24.51 -7.90 -20.23
N LEU A 159 -25.21 -7.46 -21.27
CA LEU A 159 -26.04 -6.26 -21.22
C LEU A 159 -27.49 -6.71 -21.01
N SER A 160 -28.14 -6.22 -19.95
CA SER A 160 -29.54 -6.53 -19.67
C SER A 160 -30.49 -5.78 -20.59
N GLU A 161 -31.77 -6.16 -20.58
CA GLU A 161 -32.85 -5.43 -21.28
C GLU A 161 -33.00 -3.99 -20.78
N ASP A 162 -32.77 -3.75 -19.48
CA ASP A 162 -32.72 -2.40 -18.87
C ASP A 162 -31.42 -1.63 -19.19
N GLU A 163 -30.61 -2.13 -20.13
CA GLU A 163 -29.34 -1.53 -20.58
C GLU A 163 -28.28 -1.38 -19.49
N GLU A 164 -28.36 -2.22 -18.46
CA GLU A 164 -27.38 -2.32 -17.39
C GLU A 164 -26.36 -3.41 -17.71
N ILE A 165 -25.11 -3.20 -17.30
CA ILE A 165 -24.13 -4.27 -17.35
C ILE A 165 -24.39 -5.21 -16.17
N SER A 166 -24.59 -6.48 -16.48
CA SER A 166 -24.66 -7.56 -15.52
C SER A 166 -23.41 -8.43 -15.63
N GLY A 167 -22.79 -8.77 -14.52
CA GLY A 167 -21.70 -9.72 -14.44
C GLY A 167 -22.07 -10.91 -13.56
N SER A 168 -21.57 -12.10 -13.88
CA SER A 168 -21.65 -13.30 -13.04
C SER A 168 -20.31 -14.01 -12.95
N SER A 169 -19.91 -14.40 -11.75
CA SER A 169 -18.69 -15.20 -11.54
C SER A 169 -18.89 -16.69 -11.83
N SER A 170 -17.81 -17.39 -12.19
CA SER A 170 -17.79 -18.83 -12.53
C SER A 170 -18.01 -19.74 -11.29
N PRO A 171 -18.51 -20.99 -11.41
CA PRO A 171 -19.82 -21.41 -10.93
C PRO A 171 -19.88 -21.89 -9.47
N LEU A 172 -18.76 -21.92 -8.74
CA LEU A 172 -18.73 -22.55 -7.41
C LEU A 172 -19.36 -21.68 -6.31
N ASN A 173 -19.41 -20.35 -6.50
CA ASN A 173 -20.08 -19.35 -5.64
C ASN A 173 -20.48 -18.16 -6.51
N SER A 174 -21.69 -18.18 -7.08
CA SER A 174 -22.12 -17.14 -8.03
C SER A 174 -22.39 -15.81 -7.31
N TYR A 175 -21.47 -14.87 -7.46
CA TYR A 175 -21.74 -13.46 -7.21
C TYR A 175 -22.20 -12.80 -8.49
N HIS A 176 -23.05 -11.80 -8.34
CA HIS A 176 -23.51 -10.95 -9.41
C HIS A 176 -22.96 -9.55 -9.23
N TYR A 177 -22.69 -8.90 -10.35
CA TYR A 177 -22.34 -7.51 -10.47
C TYR A 177 -23.40 -6.79 -11.30
N LEU A 178 -23.78 -5.58 -10.90
CA LEU A 178 -24.61 -4.70 -11.72
C LEU A 178 -23.94 -3.34 -11.82
N PHE A 179 -24.00 -2.75 -13.01
CA PHE A 179 -23.60 -1.37 -13.27
C PHE A 179 -24.65 -0.67 -14.13
N TRP A 180 -25.05 0.51 -13.68
CA TRP A 180 -25.98 1.39 -14.36
C TRP A 180 -25.32 2.76 -14.58
N SER A 181 -25.59 3.36 -15.73
CA SER A 181 -25.28 4.77 -16.01
C SER A 181 -26.54 5.54 -16.40
N HIS A 182 -26.64 6.81 -15.98
CA HIS A 182 -27.83 7.64 -16.26
C HIS A 182 -28.05 7.99 -17.74
N ILE A 183 -27.00 7.86 -18.56
CA ILE A 183 -27.06 7.95 -20.01
C ILE A 183 -26.72 6.59 -20.59
N LYS A 184 -27.34 6.26 -21.73
CA LYS A 184 -27.10 5.02 -22.45
C LYS A 184 -25.75 5.02 -23.16
N GLY A 185 -24.91 4.05 -22.84
CA GLY A 185 -23.68 3.73 -23.56
C GLY A 185 -23.95 2.96 -24.86
N GLU A 186 -23.08 3.13 -25.85
CA GLU A 186 -23.08 2.34 -27.08
C GLU A 186 -22.19 1.10 -26.91
N PRO A 187 -22.72 -0.13 -27.03
CA PRO A 187 -21.91 -1.33 -26.91
C PRO A 187 -20.84 -1.38 -28.00
N VAL A 188 -19.60 -1.60 -27.62
CA VAL A 188 -18.48 -1.81 -28.55
C VAL A 188 -18.10 -3.28 -28.52
N ARG A 189 -17.95 -3.89 -29.70
CA ARG A 189 -17.50 -5.28 -29.82
C ARG A 189 -16.09 -5.41 -29.23
N SER A 190 -15.92 -6.34 -28.31
CA SER A 190 -14.62 -6.76 -27.79
C SER A 190 -14.34 -8.21 -28.19
N PRO A 191 -13.11 -8.55 -28.61
CA PRO A 191 -12.74 -9.94 -28.90
C PRO A 191 -12.55 -10.78 -27.64
N GLY A 192 -12.44 -10.15 -26.46
CA GLY A 192 -12.25 -10.84 -25.18
C GLY A 192 -13.51 -10.93 -24.32
N LYS A 193 -13.36 -11.36 -23.07
CA LYS A 193 -14.41 -11.39 -22.04
C LYS A 193 -14.80 -10.00 -21.51
N GLU A 194 -14.25 -8.94 -22.10
CA GLU A 194 -14.52 -7.57 -21.70
C GLU A 194 -15.82 -7.06 -22.32
N MET A 195 -16.60 -6.32 -21.54
CA MET A 195 -17.79 -5.63 -22.03
C MET A 195 -17.53 -4.13 -22.05
N ILE A 196 -17.71 -3.49 -23.20
CA ILE A 196 -17.34 -2.09 -23.40
C ILE A 196 -18.58 -1.25 -23.72
N LEU A 197 -18.78 -0.18 -22.93
CA LEU A 197 -19.76 0.87 -23.22
C LEU A 197 -19.03 2.15 -23.64
N SER A 198 -19.28 2.61 -24.87
CA SER A 198 -18.80 3.90 -25.37
C SER A 198 -19.79 5.03 -25.10
N PHE A 199 -19.24 6.17 -24.68
CA PHE A 199 -19.95 7.41 -24.42
C PHE A 199 -19.35 8.52 -25.31
N PRO A 200 -19.91 8.72 -26.51
CA PRO A 200 -19.43 9.74 -27.43
C PRO A 200 -19.55 11.15 -26.84
N SER A 201 -18.62 12.04 -27.23
CA SER A 201 -18.52 13.41 -26.71
C SER A 201 -19.80 14.28 -26.83
N LYS A 202 -20.76 13.86 -27.65
CA LYS A 202 -22.05 14.56 -27.87
C LYS A 202 -23.11 14.24 -26.81
N LYS A 203 -22.96 13.17 -26.01
CA LYS A 203 -23.99 12.69 -25.07
C LYS A 203 -24.03 13.42 -23.72
N GLY A 204 -23.25 14.49 -23.56
CA GLY A 204 -23.16 15.25 -22.30
C GLY A 204 -21.75 15.27 -21.76
N ARG A 205 -21.56 15.99 -20.65
CA ARG A 205 -20.25 16.15 -20.00
C ARG A 205 -20.13 15.40 -18.68
N GLU A 206 -21.21 14.77 -18.24
CA GLU A 206 -21.27 14.10 -16.95
C GLU A 206 -21.86 12.71 -17.17
N ILE A 207 -21.27 11.70 -16.51
CA ILE A 207 -21.75 10.33 -16.50
C ILE A 207 -21.91 9.91 -15.05
N PHE A 208 -23.14 9.96 -14.56
CA PHE A 208 -23.51 9.40 -13.27
C PHE A 208 -23.68 7.89 -13.39
N PHE A 209 -23.18 7.15 -12.40
CA PHE A 209 -23.28 5.70 -12.35
C PHE A 209 -23.57 5.18 -10.94
N THR A 210 -24.16 3.99 -10.88
CA THR A 210 -24.19 3.16 -9.67
C THR A 210 -23.73 1.76 -10.01
N ALA A 211 -22.97 1.14 -9.12
CA ALA A 211 -22.51 -0.23 -9.27
C ALA A 211 -22.54 -0.97 -7.94
N GLY A 212 -22.67 -2.29 -7.99
CA GLY A 212 -22.61 -3.10 -6.78
C GLY A 212 -22.51 -4.58 -7.05
N VAL A 213 -22.27 -5.33 -5.96
CA VAL A 213 -22.14 -6.80 -5.99
C VAL A 213 -23.05 -7.49 -4.97
N GLY A 214 -23.45 -8.73 -5.25
CA GLY A 214 -24.25 -9.55 -4.33
C GLY A 214 -24.57 -10.93 -4.87
N GLU A 215 -24.95 -11.86 -3.99
CA GLU A 215 -25.26 -13.25 -4.33
C GLU A 215 -26.62 -13.42 -5.03
N ASN A 216 -27.53 -12.45 -4.87
CA ASN A 216 -28.85 -12.47 -5.50
C ASN A 216 -29.04 -11.21 -6.35
N VAL A 217 -29.19 -11.41 -7.66
CA VAL A 217 -29.31 -10.32 -8.65
C VAL A 217 -30.54 -9.43 -8.41
N GLN A 218 -31.67 -9.99 -7.97
CA GLN A 218 -32.89 -9.21 -7.76
C GLN A 218 -32.78 -8.30 -6.53
N ASN A 219 -32.22 -8.82 -5.44
CA ASN A 219 -31.92 -8.02 -4.24
C ASN A 219 -30.90 -6.92 -4.54
N LEU A 220 -29.88 -7.24 -5.34
CA LEU A 220 -28.91 -6.26 -5.80
C LEU A 220 -29.59 -5.17 -6.64
N ARG A 221 -30.42 -5.52 -7.62
CA ARG A 221 -31.17 -4.58 -8.46
C ARG A 221 -32.06 -3.65 -7.63
N ASN A 222 -32.83 -4.21 -6.69
CA ASN A 222 -33.71 -3.44 -5.79
C ASN A 222 -32.93 -2.43 -4.95
N ARG A 223 -31.76 -2.83 -4.45
CA ARG A 223 -30.88 -1.95 -3.67
C ARG A 223 -30.29 -0.82 -4.51
N LEU A 224 -29.86 -1.09 -5.74
CA LEU A 224 -29.30 -0.04 -6.62
C LEU A 224 -30.36 0.96 -7.08
N LEU A 225 -31.64 0.55 -7.15
CA LEU A 225 -32.73 1.39 -7.63
C LEU A 225 -32.84 2.74 -6.92
N SER A 226 -32.61 2.79 -5.60
CA SER A 226 -32.67 4.03 -4.81
C SER A 226 -31.56 5.04 -5.18
N TYR A 227 -30.51 4.58 -5.84
CA TYR A 227 -29.36 5.39 -6.24
C TYR A 227 -29.36 5.74 -7.74
N LYS A 228 -30.30 5.24 -8.54
CA LYS A 228 -30.41 5.54 -9.99
C LYS A 228 -31.03 6.92 -10.25
N ASN A 229 -30.50 7.95 -9.62
CA ASN A 229 -30.95 9.33 -9.74
C ASN A 229 -29.76 10.30 -9.67
N THR A 230 -29.61 11.15 -10.69
CA THR A 230 -28.44 12.06 -10.80
C THR A 230 -28.36 13.07 -9.65
N LYS A 231 -29.49 13.63 -9.20
CA LYS A 231 -29.53 14.58 -8.08
C LYS A 231 -29.15 13.90 -6.76
N THR A 232 -29.63 12.67 -6.55
CA THR A 232 -29.27 11.86 -5.37
C THR A 232 -27.77 11.57 -5.34
N ILE A 233 -27.20 11.14 -6.47
CA ILE A 233 -25.75 10.87 -6.58
C ILE A 233 -24.96 12.15 -6.32
N GLU A 234 -25.32 13.27 -6.94
CA GLU A 234 -24.63 14.56 -6.74
C GLU A 234 -24.66 14.99 -5.26
N SER A 235 -25.83 14.93 -4.60
CA SER A 235 -25.96 15.27 -3.17
C SER A 235 -25.08 14.39 -2.29
N ILE A 236 -25.04 13.08 -2.57
CA ILE A 236 -24.18 12.14 -1.86
C ILE A 236 -22.71 12.54 -1.99
N LEU A 237 -22.23 12.78 -3.23
CA LEU A 237 -20.82 13.07 -3.46
C LEU A 237 -20.41 14.38 -2.75
N ASP A 238 -21.24 15.41 -2.85
CA ASP A 238 -21.02 16.70 -2.18
C ASP A 238 -21.00 16.58 -0.64
N GLU A 239 -21.91 15.78 -0.08
CA GLU A 239 -21.99 15.56 1.37
C GLU A 239 -20.80 14.76 1.89
N GLU A 240 -20.42 13.69 1.21
CA GLU A 240 -19.30 12.85 1.62
C GLU A 240 -17.94 13.54 1.41
N GLU A 241 -17.79 14.41 0.39
CA GLU A 241 -16.61 15.28 0.25
C GLU A 241 -16.44 16.15 1.49
N LYS A 242 -17.49 16.91 1.86
CA LYS A 242 -17.49 17.80 3.02
C LYS A 242 -17.26 17.02 4.32
N ARG A 243 -17.83 15.83 4.43
CA ARG A 243 -17.69 14.96 5.61
C ARG A 243 -16.27 14.44 5.76
N TYR A 244 -15.66 13.93 4.69
CA TYR A 244 -14.27 13.45 4.72
C TYR A 244 -13.32 14.62 5.00
N GLU A 245 -13.51 15.75 4.34
CA GLU A 245 -12.72 16.96 4.57
C GLU A 245 -12.82 17.43 6.02
N LYS A 246 -13.97 17.29 6.69
CA LYS A 246 -14.09 17.65 8.12
C LYS A 246 -13.37 16.67 9.06
N ARG A 247 -13.28 15.38 8.68
CA ARG A 247 -12.78 14.29 9.55
C ARG A 247 -11.29 14.01 9.42
N ARG A 248 -10.72 14.23 8.24
CA ARG A 248 -9.31 13.94 7.97
C ARG A 248 -8.36 14.83 8.79
N ILE A 249 -7.13 14.37 8.99
CA ILE A 249 -6.11 15.14 9.71
C ILE A 249 -5.76 16.42 8.96
N LYS A 250 -5.66 17.52 9.72
CA LYS A 250 -5.22 18.83 9.23
C LYS A 250 -4.08 19.34 10.09
N ILE A 251 -3.08 19.89 9.43
CA ILE A 251 -1.93 20.54 10.07
C ILE A 251 -1.99 22.02 9.68
N GLN A 252 -1.79 22.90 10.66
CA GLN A 252 -1.69 24.35 10.45
C GLN A 252 -0.25 24.82 10.65
N GLY A 253 0.20 25.83 9.91
CA GLY A 253 1.55 26.39 10.01
C GLY A 253 2.53 25.79 8.99
N LEU A 254 3.80 25.66 9.37
CA LEU A 254 4.90 25.30 8.46
C LEU A 254 4.67 24.01 7.65
N TYR A 255 3.94 23.05 8.23
CA TYR A 255 3.68 21.73 7.65
C TYR A 255 2.25 21.58 7.10
N GLU A 256 1.60 22.69 6.78
CA GLU A 256 0.27 22.66 6.16
C GLU A 256 0.27 21.82 4.87
N GLY A 257 -0.74 20.97 4.73
CA GLY A 257 -0.90 20.09 3.57
C GLY A 257 -0.05 18.82 3.58
N VAL A 258 0.93 18.65 4.49
CA VAL A 258 1.78 17.45 4.55
C VAL A 258 0.95 16.18 4.77
N ALA A 259 0.03 16.18 5.74
CA ALA A 259 -0.85 15.05 5.99
C ALA A 259 -1.66 14.67 4.74
N ARG A 260 -2.20 15.67 4.04
CA ARG A 260 -2.94 15.47 2.78
C ARG A 260 -2.06 14.91 1.66
N GLY A 261 -0.82 15.38 1.54
CA GLY A 261 0.13 14.86 0.55
C GLY A 261 0.42 13.38 0.76
N ILE A 262 0.65 12.98 2.02
CA ILE A 262 0.86 11.59 2.41
C ILE A 262 -0.39 10.76 2.15
N THR A 263 -1.54 11.16 2.71
CA THR A 263 -2.73 10.31 2.71
C THR A 263 -3.40 10.21 1.34
N ASN A 264 -3.44 11.31 0.57
CA ASN A 264 -3.92 11.23 -0.82
C ASN A 264 -3.05 10.29 -1.64
N ASN A 265 -1.72 10.37 -1.50
CA ASN A 265 -0.83 9.47 -2.24
C ASN A 265 -1.09 8.00 -1.85
N LEU A 266 -0.93 7.67 -0.57
CA LEU A 266 -0.95 6.27 -0.13
C LEU A 266 -2.30 5.59 -0.30
N PHE A 267 -3.42 6.26 -0.01
CA PHE A 267 -4.72 5.62 -0.18
C PHE A 267 -5.07 5.39 -1.66
N TRP A 268 -4.57 6.24 -2.57
CA TRP A 268 -4.61 5.95 -4.00
C TRP A 268 -3.59 4.91 -4.43
N MET A 269 -2.59 4.56 -3.62
CA MET A 269 -1.64 3.48 -3.92
C MET A 269 -2.08 2.13 -3.31
N THR A 270 -3.08 2.12 -2.45
CA THR A 270 -3.70 0.91 -1.89
C THR A 270 -4.23 0.00 -3.00
N LEU A 271 -3.81 -1.26 -2.96
CA LEU A 271 -4.27 -2.34 -3.83
C LEU A 271 -4.87 -3.47 -2.99
N TYR A 272 -5.66 -4.34 -3.62
CA TYR A 272 -6.08 -5.60 -3.00
C TYR A 272 -5.00 -6.64 -3.24
N GLN A 273 -4.62 -7.42 -2.22
CA GLN A 273 -3.70 -8.55 -2.38
C GLN A 273 -4.49 -9.83 -2.73
N PRO A 274 -4.48 -10.30 -3.99
CA PRO A 274 -5.24 -11.49 -4.38
C PRO A 274 -4.90 -12.71 -3.54
N GLY A 275 -5.91 -13.51 -3.21
CA GLY A 275 -5.77 -14.70 -2.38
C GLY A 275 -5.58 -14.45 -0.87
N LYS A 276 -5.26 -13.22 -0.44
CA LYS A 276 -5.00 -12.89 0.98
C LYS A 276 -6.13 -12.13 1.68
N ASN A 277 -7.08 -11.57 0.93
CA ASN A 277 -8.24 -10.84 1.46
C ASN A 277 -7.90 -9.65 2.36
N ARG A 278 -6.94 -8.84 1.92
CA ARG A 278 -6.49 -7.64 2.62
C ARG A 278 -6.00 -6.59 1.63
N TYR A 279 -5.84 -5.37 2.13
CA TYR A 279 -5.13 -4.33 1.40
C TYR A 279 -3.62 -4.49 1.52
N TYR A 280 -2.89 -3.95 0.55
CA TYR A 280 -1.45 -3.73 0.65
C TYR A 280 -1.06 -2.50 -0.17
N ILE A 281 0.16 -1.99 0.02
CA ILE A 281 0.70 -0.89 -0.79
C ILE A 281 2.05 -1.34 -1.35
N PRO A 282 2.21 -1.45 -2.69
CA PRO A 282 3.52 -1.72 -3.31
C PRO A 282 4.40 -0.47 -3.28
N ALA A 283 5.70 -0.60 -3.59
CA ALA A 283 6.59 0.54 -3.82
C ALA A 283 6.08 1.49 -4.92
N GLY A 284 5.35 0.92 -5.90
CA GLY A 284 4.60 1.68 -6.89
C GLY A 284 3.60 0.79 -7.63
N ARG A 285 2.56 1.38 -8.21
CA ARG A 285 1.55 0.64 -9.00
C ARG A 285 2.12 -0.02 -10.26
N ARG A 286 3.28 0.42 -10.72
CA ARG A 286 4.04 -0.19 -11.82
C ARG A 286 5.11 -1.18 -11.36
N TRP A 287 5.34 -1.30 -10.06
CA TRP A 287 6.34 -2.17 -9.45
C TRP A 287 5.72 -3.50 -9.03
N ILE A 288 4.89 -4.06 -9.92
CA ILE A 288 4.41 -5.44 -9.80
C ILE A 288 5.31 -6.24 -10.73
N TYR A 289 6.27 -6.95 -10.13
CA TYR A 289 7.29 -7.67 -10.89
C TYR A 289 6.68 -8.82 -11.67
N PRO A 290 7.26 -9.18 -12.82
CA PRO A 290 6.80 -10.33 -13.58
C PRO A 290 7.15 -11.63 -12.83
N LYS A 291 6.37 -12.67 -13.09
CA LYS A 291 6.69 -14.05 -12.77
C LYS A 291 7.94 -14.49 -13.55
N PRO A 292 8.59 -15.61 -13.19
CA PRO A 292 9.72 -16.15 -13.94
C PRO A 292 9.43 -16.41 -15.42
N ASP A 293 8.17 -16.68 -15.80
CA ASP A 293 7.74 -16.88 -17.19
C ASP A 293 7.53 -15.58 -17.99
N GLY A 294 7.77 -14.42 -17.37
CA GLY A 294 7.63 -13.09 -17.97
C GLY A 294 6.21 -12.51 -17.94
N THR A 295 5.20 -13.27 -17.48
CA THR A 295 3.85 -12.74 -17.28
C THR A 295 3.76 -11.87 -16.03
N GLN A 296 2.79 -10.96 -15.96
CA GLN A 296 2.60 -10.10 -14.79
C GLN A 296 2.21 -10.93 -13.55
N ASP A 297 2.87 -10.69 -12.42
CA ASP A 297 2.47 -11.26 -11.12
C ASP A 297 1.26 -10.49 -10.54
N ASN A 298 0.56 -11.07 -9.57
CA ASN A 298 -0.64 -10.48 -8.99
C ASN A 298 -0.34 -9.41 -7.93
N TRP A 299 0.80 -9.52 -7.25
CA TRP A 299 1.23 -8.55 -6.24
C TRP A 299 2.74 -8.61 -6.01
N THR A 300 3.33 -7.50 -5.57
CA THR A 300 4.73 -7.42 -5.14
C THR A 300 4.86 -6.47 -3.96
N LEU A 301 5.62 -6.87 -2.96
CA LEU A 301 5.94 -6.12 -1.76
C LEU A 301 7.45 -5.91 -1.68
N PHE A 302 7.83 -4.75 -1.16
CA PHE A 302 9.19 -4.41 -0.74
C PHE A 302 9.16 -4.15 0.76
N GLU A 303 10.15 -4.64 1.49
CA GLU A 303 10.10 -4.74 2.94
C GLU A 303 9.95 -3.36 3.59
N TRP A 304 10.97 -2.51 3.51
CA TRP A 304 11.01 -1.26 4.26
C TRP A 304 9.92 -0.28 3.78
N ASP A 305 9.62 -0.26 2.48
CA ASP A 305 8.52 0.49 1.87
C ASP A 305 7.20 0.15 2.55
N SER A 306 6.93 -1.14 2.76
CA SER A 306 5.68 -1.60 3.37
C SER A 306 5.56 -1.14 4.81
N PHE A 307 6.63 -1.22 5.60
CA PHE A 307 6.61 -0.72 6.98
C PHE A 307 6.41 0.80 7.05
N PHE A 308 7.11 1.58 6.22
CA PHE A 308 6.92 3.03 6.20
C PHE A 308 5.53 3.43 5.66
N ASN A 309 5.02 2.73 4.65
CA ASN A 309 3.65 2.89 4.16
C ASN A 309 2.61 2.61 5.25
N ALA A 310 2.83 1.58 6.08
CA ALA A 310 1.97 1.31 7.24
C ALA A 310 2.04 2.45 8.27
N LEU A 311 3.23 2.96 8.59
CA LEU A 311 3.39 4.08 9.52
C LEU A 311 2.67 5.33 9.02
N GLN A 312 2.78 5.62 7.72
CA GLN A 312 2.17 6.78 7.09
C GLN A 312 0.64 6.64 6.92
N THR A 313 0.13 5.48 6.54
CA THR A 313 -1.32 5.23 6.49
C THR A 313 -1.97 5.26 7.87
N SER A 314 -1.21 4.96 8.93
CA SER A 314 -1.69 5.04 10.31
C SER A 314 -2.17 6.43 10.69
N ILE A 315 -1.74 7.48 9.97
CA ILE A 315 -2.24 8.86 10.11
C ILE A 315 -3.76 8.86 10.12
N GLU A 316 -4.42 8.22 9.15
CA GLU A 316 -5.89 8.21 9.03
C GLU A 316 -6.55 6.82 9.19
N SER A 317 -5.83 5.68 9.08
CA SER A 317 -6.49 4.37 9.09
C SER A 317 -5.69 3.25 9.78
N ALA A 318 -6.19 2.78 10.92
CA ALA A 318 -5.64 1.61 11.60
C ALA A 318 -5.81 0.33 10.77
N LYS A 319 -6.96 0.15 10.09
CA LYS A 319 -7.23 -1.04 9.27
C LYS A 319 -6.19 -1.21 8.16
N HIS A 320 -5.93 -0.15 7.38
CA HIS A 320 -4.93 -0.21 6.31
C HIS A 320 -3.53 -0.46 6.86
N SER A 321 -3.17 0.21 7.96
CA SER A 321 -1.87 0.02 8.61
C SER A 321 -1.64 -1.44 9.01
N LYS A 322 -2.63 -2.07 9.67
CA LYS A 322 -2.55 -3.47 10.09
C LYS A 322 -2.48 -4.42 8.90
N ASP A 323 -3.32 -4.21 7.88
CA ASP A 323 -3.27 -5.00 6.65
C ASP A 323 -1.90 -4.96 5.98
N ILE A 324 -1.31 -3.78 5.85
CA ILE A 324 0.01 -3.59 5.24
C ILE A 324 1.10 -4.28 6.09
N LEU A 325 1.08 -4.11 7.41
CA LEU A 325 2.04 -4.79 8.29
C LEU A 325 1.91 -6.32 8.24
N GLU A 326 0.68 -6.83 8.30
CA GLU A 326 0.44 -8.27 8.11
C GLU A 326 0.92 -8.74 6.75
N SER A 327 0.79 -7.89 5.72
CA SER A 327 1.24 -8.22 4.36
C SER A 327 2.74 -8.46 4.28
N VAL A 328 3.55 -7.58 4.87
CA VAL A 328 5.01 -7.70 4.85
C VAL A 328 5.51 -8.74 5.85
N LEU A 329 4.98 -8.80 7.07
CA LEU A 329 5.42 -9.78 8.10
C LEU A 329 5.21 -11.23 7.63
N GLN A 330 4.14 -11.50 6.88
CA GLN A 330 3.85 -12.83 6.34
C GLN A 330 4.68 -13.22 5.11
N THR A 331 5.55 -12.33 4.61
CA THR A 331 6.53 -12.68 3.55
C THR A 331 7.77 -13.39 4.09
N GLN A 332 7.90 -13.50 5.42
CA GLN A 332 9.08 -14.06 6.08
C GLN A 332 9.40 -15.49 5.64
N TYR A 333 10.66 -15.72 5.25
CA TYR A 333 11.20 -17.02 4.91
C TYR A 333 11.58 -17.85 6.16
N PRO A 334 11.75 -19.18 6.03
CA PRO A 334 12.11 -20.05 7.17
C PRO A 334 13.41 -19.67 7.91
N ASN A 335 14.35 -19.01 7.22
CA ASN A 335 15.60 -18.49 7.79
C ASN A 335 15.41 -17.19 8.60
N GLY A 336 14.18 -16.72 8.79
CA GLY A 336 13.86 -15.49 9.54
C GLY A 336 13.88 -14.21 8.69
N ASN A 337 14.39 -14.26 7.46
CA ASN A 337 14.45 -13.12 6.55
C ASN A 337 13.06 -12.58 6.19
N ILE A 338 12.81 -11.29 6.40
CA ILE A 338 11.78 -10.56 5.67
C ILE A 338 12.45 -9.97 4.42
N PRO A 339 12.12 -10.49 3.22
CA PRO A 339 12.94 -10.34 2.03
C PRO A 339 12.91 -8.94 1.41
N ASN A 340 14.00 -8.55 0.73
CA ASN A 340 14.09 -7.31 -0.08
C ASN A 340 12.85 -7.07 -0.92
N TRP A 341 12.40 -8.10 -1.63
CA TRP A 341 11.10 -8.12 -2.29
C TRP A 341 10.47 -9.52 -2.26
N ARG A 342 9.14 -9.55 -2.30
CA ARG A 342 8.33 -10.77 -2.38
C ARG A 342 7.11 -10.54 -3.27
N SER A 343 6.81 -11.51 -4.12
CA SER A 343 5.58 -11.58 -4.90
C SER A 343 4.79 -12.87 -4.60
N GLU A 344 3.71 -13.12 -5.34
CA GLU A 344 3.02 -14.41 -5.24
C GLU A 344 3.92 -15.56 -5.67
N SER A 345 4.63 -15.38 -6.79
CA SER A 345 5.42 -16.43 -7.43
C SER A 345 6.89 -16.49 -6.99
N GLY A 346 7.44 -15.42 -6.41
CA GLY A 346 8.88 -15.31 -6.15
C GLY A 346 9.26 -14.36 -5.02
N GLY A 347 10.56 -14.18 -4.83
CA GLY A 347 11.14 -13.28 -3.85
C GLY A 347 12.60 -13.61 -3.56
N THR A 348 13.14 -12.96 -2.52
CA THR A 348 14.58 -12.94 -2.22
C THR A 348 14.89 -13.58 -0.86
N PRO A 349 14.99 -14.91 -0.77
CA PRO A 349 15.33 -15.59 0.48
C PRO A 349 16.75 -15.29 0.98
N ASP A 350 17.64 -14.89 0.07
CA ASP A 350 19.07 -14.63 0.24
C ASP A 350 19.39 -13.31 0.96
N ARG A 351 18.48 -12.34 0.90
CA ARG A 351 18.73 -10.99 1.40
C ARG A 351 17.47 -10.28 1.87
N SER A 352 17.65 -9.36 2.79
CA SER A 352 16.58 -8.59 3.43
C SER A 352 16.53 -7.14 2.92
N GLN A 353 16.07 -6.22 3.74
CA GLN A 353 16.16 -4.78 3.57
C GLN A 353 16.34 -4.08 4.94
N PRO A 354 16.47 -2.75 5.02
CA PRO A 354 16.67 -2.02 6.28
C PRO A 354 15.77 -2.48 7.44
N PRO A 355 16.33 -2.95 8.59
CA PRO A 355 15.55 -3.55 9.67
C PRO A 355 14.75 -2.51 10.47
N VAL A 356 13.60 -2.10 9.95
CA VAL A 356 12.73 -1.05 10.52
C VAL A 356 11.46 -1.61 11.17
N GLY A 357 11.28 -2.92 11.15
CA GLY A 357 10.04 -3.59 11.53
C GLY A 357 9.63 -3.37 12.98
N ALA A 358 10.53 -3.60 13.95
CA ALA A 358 10.17 -3.45 15.35
C ALA A 358 9.88 -1.99 15.70
N TYR A 359 10.61 -1.06 15.09
CA TYR A 359 10.34 0.37 15.21
C TYR A 359 8.93 0.73 14.75
N VAL A 360 8.56 0.34 13.53
CA VAL A 360 7.25 0.67 12.95
C VAL A 360 6.11 0.00 13.71
N VAL A 361 6.22 -1.29 14.00
CA VAL A 361 5.19 -2.03 14.75
C VAL A 361 5.01 -1.41 16.14
N TYR A 362 6.10 -1.08 16.84
CA TYR A 362 6.03 -0.44 18.15
C TYR A 362 5.42 0.95 18.08
N LYS A 363 5.78 1.78 17.09
CA LYS A 363 5.17 3.11 16.88
C LYS A 363 3.68 3.04 16.62
N ILE A 364 3.23 2.11 15.78
CA ILE A 364 1.81 1.91 15.49
C ILE A 364 1.09 1.38 16.73
N PHE A 365 1.69 0.46 17.49
CA PHE A 365 1.14 0.04 18.78
C PHE A 365 1.00 1.20 19.76
N GLN A 366 2.00 2.06 19.90
CA GLN A 366 1.92 3.24 20.78
C GLN A 366 0.76 4.18 20.39
N LYS A 367 0.42 4.25 19.09
CA LYS A 367 -0.72 5.01 18.60
C LYS A 367 -2.06 4.31 18.85
N LEU A 368 -2.15 3.02 18.56
CA LEU A 368 -3.43 2.28 18.49
C LEU A 368 -3.78 1.52 19.77
N GLY A 369 -2.79 1.20 20.61
CA GLY A 369 -2.96 0.37 21.81
C GLY A 369 -3.32 -1.10 21.55
N ASP A 370 -3.21 -1.57 20.30
CA ASP A 370 -3.61 -2.92 19.91
C ASP A 370 -2.60 -3.98 20.37
N ILE A 371 -2.83 -4.51 21.57
CA ILE A 371 -1.96 -5.50 22.21
C ILE A 371 -1.94 -6.85 21.48
N ASP A 372 -3.04 -7.24 20.84
CA ASP A 372 -3.13 -8.54 20.18
C ASP A 372 -2.40 -8.51 18.85
N PHE A 373 -2.49 -7.40 18.11
CA PHE A 373 -1.65 -7.15 16.94
C PHE A 373 -0.15 -7.09 17.30
N LEU A 374 0.20 -6.46 18.44
CA LEU A 374 1.58 -6.43 18.92
C LEU A 374 2.11 -7.85 19.19
N LYS A 375 1.32 -8.68 19.91
CA LYS A 375 1.67 -10.08 20.20
C LYS A 375 1.83 -10.92 18.94
N SER A 376 0.91 -10.78 17.98
CA SER A 376 0.96 -11.57 16.73
C SER A 376 2.17 -11.21 15.87
N SER A 377 2.57 -9.94 15.86
CA SER A 377 3.73 -9.45 15.08
C SER A 377 5.06 -9.84 15.71
N TYR A 378 5.13 -9.93 17.04
CA TYR A 378 6.39 -10.05 17.77
C TYR A 378 7.22 -11.28 17.38
N SER A 379 6.59 -12.42 17.08
CA SER A 379 7.29 -13.65 16.66
C SER A 379 8.08 -13.45 15.36
N ASN A 380 7.47 -12.82 14.35
CA ASN A 380 8.12 -12.52 13.08
C ASN A 380 9.27 -11.54 13.27
N LEU A 381 9.07 -10.49 14.07
CA LEU A 381 10.11 -9.48 14.35
C LEU A 381 11.35 -10.10 15.01
N LYS A 382 11.16 -10.98 16.01
CA LYS A 382 12.30 -11.66 16.67
C LYS A 382 13.13 -12.48 15.70
N LYS A 383 12.48 -13.29 14.86
CA LYS A 383 13.16 -14.11 13.86
C LYS A 383 13.92 -13.25 12.86
N TRP A 384 13.35 -12.12 12.47
CA TRP A 384 14.00 -11.21 11.55
C TRP A 384 15.17 -10.46 12.17
N HIS A 385 15.08 -10.10 13.46
CA HIS A 385 16.22 -9.55 14.18
C HIS A 385 17.38 -10.55 14.31
N SER A 386 17.06 -11.81 14.61
CA SER A 386 18.07 -12.88 14.69
C SER A 386 18.76 -13.13 13.35
N PHE A 387 18.05 -13.03 12.22
CA PHE A 387 18.59 -13.27 10.88
C PHE A 387 19.94 -12.60 10.65
N TRP A 388 20.12 -11.33 11.03
CA TRP A 388 21.34 -10.57 10.79
C TRP A 388 22.61 -11.21 11.40
N LYS A 389 22.49 -11.79 12.60
CA LYS A 389 23.61 -12.42 13.33
C LYS A 389 23.57 -13.95 13.34
N ASP A 390 22.49 -14.54 12.87
CA ASP A 390 22.39 -15.99 12.72
C ASP A 390 23.48 -16.51 11.78
N LYS A 391 23.92 -17.75 12.02
CA LYS A 391 24.97 -18.36 11.20
C LYS A 391 24.44 -18.72 9.82
N ASN A 392 25.20 -18.38 8.78
CA ASN A 392 24.98 -18.86 7.42
C ASN A 392 25.48 -20.32 7.28
N SER A 393 25.41 -20.87 6.06
CA SER A 393 25.85 -22.24 5.77
C SER A 393 27.33 -22.53 6.06
N THR A 394 28.18 -21.50 6.16
CA THR A 394 29.61 -21.62 6.50
C THR A 394 29.90 -21.55 8.01
N GLY A 395 28.88 -21.25 8.83
CA GLY A 395 29.00 -21.14 10.28
C GLY A 395 29.40 -19.76 10.80
N ILE A 396 29.54 -18.78 9.91
CA ILE A 396 29.82 -17.35 10.20
C ILE A 396 28.47 -16.59 10.28
N PRO A 397 28.32 -15.56 11.13
CA PRO A 397 27.16 -14.68 11.10
C PRO A 397 26.86 -14.14 9.70
N ARG A 398 25.58 -14.08 9.31
CA ARG A 398 25.15 -13.70 7.95
C ARG A 398 25.65 -12.33 7.49
N ARG A 399 25.69 -11.36 8.40
CA ARG A 399 25.99 -9.95 8.08
C ARG A 399 27.09 -9.37 8.95
N ASP A 400 27.96 -10.21 9.53
CA ASP A 400 29.17 -9.80 10.27
C ASP A 400 30.32 -10.71 9.80
N GLY A 401 30.76 -10.45 8.57
CA GLY A 401 31.69 -11.29 7.83
C GLY A 401 33.10 -11.26 8.39
N ASN A 402 33.55 -10.10 8.90
CA ASN A 402 34.85 -9.97 9.55
C ASN A 402 34.82 -10.33 11.06
N GLN A 403 33.63 -10.61 11.62
CA GLN A 403 33.40 -11.00 13.01
C GLN A 403 33.87 -9.95 14.02
N ASP A 404 33.79 -8.66 13.67
CA ASP A 404 34.10 -7.55 14.56
C ASP A 404 32.89 -7.07 15.40
N GLY A 405 31.71 -7.64 15.13
CA GLY A 405 30.45 -7.37 15.82
C GLY A 405 29.62 -6.25 15.17
N LEU A 406 30.15 -5.55 14.17
CA LEU A 406 29.40 -4.65 13.31
C LEU A 406 28.87 -5.39 12.09
N LEU A 407 27.82 -4.83 11.50
CA LEU A 407 27.13 -5.44 10.38
C LEU A 407 27.52 -4.83 9.03
N GLU A 408 27.53 -5.66 8.00
CA GLU A 408 27.71 -5.28 6.59
C GLU A 408 26.54 -5.79 5.72
N TRP A 409 26.19 -5.04 4.67
CA TRP A 409 25.22 -5.49 3.69
C TRP A 409 25.72 -6.72 2.92
N GLY A 410 24.81 -7.62 2.55
CA GLY A 410 25.19 -8.92 2.01
C GLY A 410 24.10 -9.66 1.23
N SER A 411 24.43 -10.90 0.88
CA SER A 411 23.57 -11.83 0.17
C SER A 411 24.04 -13.25 0.45
N ASP A 412 23.15 -14.12 0.90
CA ASP A 412 23.45 -15.53 1.13
C ASP A 412 23.41 -16.28 -0.20
N THR A 413 24.57 -16.44 -0.85
CA THR A 413 24.70 -17.01 -2.19
C THR A 413 24.02 -18.38 -2.33
N GLU A 414 24.03 -19.20 -1.28
CA GLU A 414 23.40 -20.52 -1.28
C GLU A 414 21.87 -20.50 -1.29
N LEU A 415 21.27 -19.36 -0.94
CA LEU A 415 19.82 -19.18 -0.88
C LEU A 415 19.26 -18.54 -2.13
N VAL A 416 20.09 -17.96 -3.01
CA VAL A 416 19.64 -17.31 -4.25
C VAL A 416 18.73 -18.26 -5.03
N SER A 417 17.58 -17.76 -5.49
CA SER A 417 16.60 -18.55 -6.24
C SER A 417 17.26 -19.22 -7.45
N LYS A 418 16.93 -20.50 -7.68
CA LYS A 418 17.40 -21.24 -8.87
C LYS A 418 16.75 -20.73 -10.16
N ASP A 419 15.53 -20.21 -10.04
CA ASP A 419 14.73 -19.68 -11.14
C ASP A 419 14.38 -18.22 -10.81
N PRO A 420 15.36 -17.29 -10.81
CA PRO A 420 15.08 -15.88 -10.57
C PRO A 420 14.35 -15.28 -11.78
N PRO A 421 13.62 -14.16 -11.61
CA PRO A 421 13.09 -13.42 -12.77
C PRO A 421 14.25 -12.91 -13.64
N SER A 422 13.97 -12.68 -14.92
CA SER A 422 14.99 -12.34 -15.93
C SER A 422 15.89 -11.14 -15.59
N TRP A 423 15.39 -10.17 -14.83
CA TRP A 423 16.15 -9.00 -14.39
C TRP A 423 17.13 -9.28 -13.22
N GLU A 424 16.99 -10.44 -12.56
CA GLU A 424 17.91 -10.96 -11.54
C GLU A 424 18.84 -12.05 -12.07
N GLU A 425 18.67 -12.50 -13.31
CA GLU A 425 19.58 -13.47 -13.93
C GLU A 425 21.01 -12.91 -13.99
N ASN A 426 21.98 -13.74 -13.61
CA ASN A 426 23.41 -13.40 -13.61
C ASN A 426 23.80 -12.19 -12.75
N VAL A 427 22.93 -11.76 -11.81
CA VAL A 427 23.27 -10.68 -10.89
C VAL A 427 24.20 -11.18 -9.78
N MET A 428 25.39 -10.57 -9.74
CA MET A 428 26.45 -10.88 -8.76
C MET A 428 26.10 -10.46 -7.33
N GLY A 429 26.71 -11.12 -6.35
CA GLY A 429 26.49 -10.88 -4.91
C GLY A 429 26.67 -9.44 -4.46
N ARG A 430 27.65 -8.71 -5.02
CA ARG A 430 27.85 -7.27 -4.74
C ARG A 430 26.59 -6.43 -5.01
N LYS A 431 25.96 -6.64 -6.17
CA LYS A 431 24.76 -5.87 -6.56
C LYS A 431 23.55 -6.27 -5.71
N ARG A 432 23.45 -7.55 -5.34
CA ARG A 432 22.43 -8.05 -4.39
C ARG A 432 22.58 -7.41 -3.00
N ALA A 433 23.81 -7.31 -2.49
CA ALA A 433 24.08 -6.62 -1.23
C ALA A 433 23.72 -5.11 -1.29
N MET A 434 24.01 -4.45 -2.41
CA MET A 434 23.56 -3.06 -2.62
C MET A 434 22.04 -2.95 -2.61
N TRP A 435 21.31 -3.90 -3.21
CA TRP A 435 19.84 -3.96 -3.13
C TRP A 435 19.30 -4.25 -1.73
N GLU A 436 20.04 -5.04 -0.93
CA GLU A 436 19.72 -5.27 0.49
C GLU A 436 19.76 -3.95 1.29
N SER A 437 20.64 -3.01 0.93
CA SER A 437 20.68 -1.70 1.59
C SER A 437 19.46 -0.82 1.29
N GLY A 438 18.74 -1.07 0.18
CA GLY A 438 17.72 -0.17 -0.36
C GLY A 438 18.29 1.12 -0.97
N GLN A 439 19.62 1.23 -1.06
CA GLN A 439 20.35 2.39 -1.54
C GLN A 439 21.20 2.03 -2.77
N ASP A 440 20.54 1.43 -3.75
CA ASP A 440 21.11 0.66 -4.86
C ASP A 440 22.25 1.32 -5.64
N ASP A 441 22.26 2.66 -5.71
CA ASP A 441 23.16 3.44 -6.58
C ASP A 441 24.03 4.45 -5.81
N LEU A 442 24.22 4.28 -4.49
CA LEU A 442 25.06 5.22 -3.74
C LEU A 442 26.55 5.14 -4.16
N PRO A 443 27.22 6.30 -4.33
CA PRO A 443 28.66 6.33 -4.65
C PRO A 443 29.56 5.65 -3.61
N ASN A 444 29.09 5.48 -2.36
CA ASN A 444 29.84 4.77 -1.31
C ASN A 444 30.17 3.33 -1.73
N TRP A 445 29.36 2.71 -2.58
CA TRP A 445 29.58 1.35 -3.05
C TRP A 445 30.72 1.24 -4.06
N ASP A 446 31.12 2.31 -4.76
CA ASP A 446 32.03 2.24 -5.92
C ASP A 446 33.35 1.50 -5.65
N LYS A 447 33.83 1.56 -4.40
CA LYS A 447 35.08 0.93 -3.96
C LYS A 447 34.89 -0.28 -3.04
N THR A 448 33.66 -0.69 -2.75
CA THR A 448 33.39 -1.88 -1.93
C THR A 448 33.53 -3.16 -2.76
N SER A 449 34.17 -4.16 -2.17
CA SER A 449 34.29 -5.52 -2.70
C SER A 449 33.29 -6.44 -2.01
N PHE A 450 32.81 -7.45 -2.74
CA PHE A 450 31.98 -8.51 -2.16
C PHE A 450 32.85 -9.72 -1.82
N MET A 451 32.74 -10.19 -0.59
CA MET A 451 33.52 -11.29 -0.03
C MET A 451 32.70 -12.57 -0.15
N GLU A 452 32.95 -13.35 -1.19
CA GLU A 452 32.18 -14.56 -1.52
C GLU A 452 32.15 -15.59 -0.37
N GLN A 453 33.19 -15.63 0.45
CA GLN A 453 33.28 -16.57 1.58
C GLN A 453 32.30 -16.24 2.70
N THR A 454 31.99 -14.95 2.91
CA THR A 454 31.12 -14.48 3.99
C THR A 454 29.75 -14.05 3.48
N GLY A 455 29.63 -13.78 2.17
CA GLY A 455 28.42 -13.26 1.55
C GLY A 455 28.17 -11.78 1.86
N THR A 456 29.21 -11.01 2.18
CA THR A 456 29.08 -9.61 2.63
C THR A 456 29.95 -8.64 1.84
N LEU A 457 29.57 -7.36 1.83
CA LEU A 457 30.49 -6.29 1.45
C LEU A 457 31.59 -6.14 2.50
N ASN A 458 32.78 -5.73 2.08
CA ASN A 458 33.92 -5.50 2.98
C ASN A 458 33.87 -4.15 3.73
N MET A 459 32.68 -3.75 4.19
CA MET A 459 32.42 -2.44 4.77
C MET A 459 31.34 -2.48 5.85
N ASN A 460 31.69 -2.06 7.05
CA ASN A 460 30.76 -1.87 8.15
C ASN A 460 29.95 -0.59 7.87
N CYS A 461 28.64 -0.73 7.73
CA CYS A 461 27.78 0.36 7.28
C CYS A 461 27.06 1.01 8.47
N VAL A 462 27.21 2.34 8.63
CA VAL A 462 26.66 3.09 9.78
C VAL A 462 25.15 2.93 9.87
N ASP A 463 24.48 3.02 8.72
CA ASP A 463 23.04 2.91 8.59
C ASP A 463 22.52 1.57 9.14
N LEU A 464 23.01 0.44 8.64
CA LEU A 464 22.60 -0.90 9.05
C LEU A 464 22.81 -1.12 10.55
N ASN A 465 23.97 -0.72 11.06
CA ASN A 465 24.30 -0.88 12.47
C ASN A 465 23.40 -0.01 13.37
N CYS A 466 23.13 1.23 12.98
CA CYS A 466 22.20 2.11 13.69
C CYS A 466 20.76 1.57 13.66
N LEU A 467 20.31 1.05 12.52
CA LEU A 467 18.98 0.47 12.37
C LEU A 467 18.83 -0.82 13.18
N TYR A 468 19.84 -1.70 13.17
CA TYR A 468 19.87 -2.90 14.00
C TYR A 468 19.81 -2.55 15.49
N ALA A 469 20.56 -1.54 15.93
CA ALA A 469 20.49 -1.06 17.32
C ALA A 469 19.09 -0.53 17.66
N LEU A 470 18.46 0.24 16.76
CA LEU A 470 17.09 0.73 16.93
C LEU A 470 16.10 -0.44 17.02
N ASP A 471 16.23 -1.44 16.16
CA ASP A 471 15.38 -2.63 16.14
C ASP A 471 15.49 -3.42 17.46
N ALA A 472 16.71 -3.65 17.96
CA ALA A 472 16.95 -4.25 19.28
C ALA A 472 16.28 -3.44 20.40
N PHE A 473 16.47 -2.12 20.42
CA PHE A 473 15.82 -1.26 21.42
C PHE A 473 14.29 -1.38 21.37
N CYS A 474 13.70 -1.35 20.17
CA CYS A 474 12.26 -1.48 19.99
C CYS A 474 11.75 -2.86 20.40
N LEU A 475 12.45 -3.95 20.07
CA LEU A 475 12.13 -5.29 20.55
C LEU A 475 12.16 -5.38 22.08
N ALA A 476 13.13 -4.74 22.73
CA ALA A 476 13.13 -4.64 24.19
C ALA A 476 11.87 -3.93 24.69
N GLN A 477 11.48 -2.79 24.09
CA GLN A 477 10.26 -2.09 24.51
C GLN A 477 9.00 -2.93 24.31
N ILE A 478 8.90 -3.68 23.20
CA ILE A 478 7.81 -4.61 22.94
C ILE A 478 7.81 -5.72 24.01
N ALA A 479 8.95 -6.34 24.28
CA ALA A 479 9.09 -7.37 25.32
C ALA A 479 8.64 -6.85 26.70
N ASN A 480 8.98 -5.61 27.05
CA ASN A 480 8.56 -4.98 28.29
C ASN A 480 7.03 -4.79 28.36
N VAL A 481 6.41 -4.30 27.28
CA VAL A 481 4.94 -4.20 27.17
C VAL A 481 4.28 -5.57 27.31
N LEU A 482 4.87 -6.61 26.70
CA LEU A 482 4.40 -8.00 26.77
C LEU A 482 4.79 -8.72 28.07
N LYS A 483 5.54 -8.06 28.97
CA LYS A 483 6.04 -8.59 30.25
C LYS A 483 6.97 -9.81 30.11
N ILE A 484 7.76 -9.86 29.05
CA ILE A 484 8.74 -10.92 28.77
C ILE A 484 10.13 -10.44 29.24
N ASN A 485 10.34 -10.47 30.56
CA ASN A 485 11.50 -9.85 31.21
C ASN A 485 12.88 -10.36 30.72
N GLN A 486 12.98 -11.64 30.36
CA GLN A 486 14.24 -12.20 29.86
C GLN A 486 14.62 -11.61 28.50
N GLU A 487 13.66 -11.54 27.57
CA GLU A 487 13.86 -10.98 26.24
C GLU A 487 14.10 -9.46 26.30
N TYR A 488 13.41 -8.75 27.20
CA TYR A 488 13.72 -7.32 27.45
C TYR A 488 15.20 -7.12 27.81
N LYS A 489 15.74 -7.91 28.75
CA LYS A 489 17.14 -7.80 29.18
C LYS A 489 18.10 -8.15 28.05
N PHE A 490 17.79 -9.19 27.28
CA PHE A 490 18.57 -9.64 26.13
C PHE A 490 18.70 -8.52 25.09
N TYR A 491 17.59 -7.99 24.58
CA TYR A 491 17.62 -6.96 23.55
C TYR A 491 18.17 -5.62 24.03
N MET A 492 17.96 -5.26 25.32
CA MET A 492 18.64 -4.09 25.89
C MET A 492 20.16 -4.26 25.98
N ASN A 493 20.65 -5.49 26.13
CA ASN A 493 22.08 -5.76 26.10
C ASN A 493 22.63 -5.58 24.69
N GLU A 494 22.00 -6.20 23.69
CA GLU A 494 22.39 -6.06 22.28
C GLU A 494 22.39 -4.59 21.81
N TYR A 495 21.37 -3.82 22.19
CA TYR A 495 21.33 -2.38 21.90
C TYR A 495 22.55 -1.64 22.46
N ARG A 496 22.95 -1.92 23.71
CA ARG A 496 24.07 -1.24 24.36
C ARG A 496 25.40 -1.63 23.74
N GLU A 497 25.58 -2.92 23.42
CA GLU A 497 26.77 -3.44 22.76
C GLU A 497 26.95 -2.81 21.38
N MET A 498 25.91 -2.87 20.54
CA MET A 498 25.94 -2.29 19.20
C MET A 498 26.19 -0.78 19.24
N LYS A 499 25.48 -0.05 20.12
CA LYS A 499 25.71 1.39 20.32
C LYS A 499 27.15 1.70 20.72
N SER A 500 27.75 0.87 21.57
CA SER A 500 29.15 1.04 21.98
C SER A 500 30.10 0.85 20.80
N LEU A 501 29.90 -0.19 19.99
CA LEU A 501 30.72 -0.46 18.80
C LEU A 501 30.63 0.66 17.77
N ILE A 502 29.41 1.13 17.46
CA ILE A 502 29.20 2.25 16.52
C ILE A 502 30.00 3.49 16.96
N ASN A 503 29.88 3.89 18.23
CA ASN A 503 30.58 5.06 18.74
C ASN A 503 32.10 4.90 18.82
N GLN A 504 32.60 3.67 19.01
CA GLN A 504 34.04 3.42 19.09
C GLN A 504 34.70 3.27 17.71
N ARG A 505 33.96 2.76 16.72
CA ARG A 505 34.53 2.30 15.45
C ARG A 505 34.11 3.12 14.25
N LEU A 506 32.92 3.73 14.28
CA LEU A 506 32.32 4.44 13.14
C LEU A 506 32.20 5.95 13.36
N TRP A 507 32.45 6.45 14.57
CA TRP A 507 32.55 7.88 14.84
C TRP A 507 33.98 8.38 14.59
N ASN A 508 34.10 9.43 13.78
CA ASN A 508 35.35 10.12 13.57
C ASN A 508 35.36 11.42 14.41
N GLU A 509 36.15 11.44 15.48
CA GLU A 509 36.25 12.58 16.39
C GLU A 509 36.81 13.84 15.71
N SER A 510 37.76 13.70 14.79
CA SER A 510 38.38 14.84 14.09
C SER A 510 37.43 15.54 13.13
N GLU A 511 36.54 14.79 12.48
CA GLU A 511 35.56 15.33 11.51
C GLU A 511 34.21 15.63 12.15
N GLY A 512 33.95 15.14 13.37
CA GLY A 512 32.68 15.28 14.05
C GLY A 512 31.52 14.60 13.31
N PHE A 513 31.79 13.47 12.66
CA PHE A 513 30.84 12.78 11.80
C PHE A 513 30.98 11.26 11.86
N TYR A 514 29.90 10.53 11.58
CA TYR A 514 29.93 9.07 11.46
C TYR A 514 30.25 8.64 10.01
N PHE A 515 31.09 7.63 9.85
CA PHE A 515 31.49 7.10 8.56
C PHE A 515 31.33 5.59 8.48
N ASP A 516 30.94 5.11 7.31
CA ASP A 516 31.12 3.71 6.95
C ASP A 516 32.61 3.37 7.01
N ARG A 517 32.93 2.14 7.40
CA ARG A 517 34.31 1.73 7.65
C ARG A 517 34.66 0.47 6.89
N TYR A 518 35.65 0.57 6.00
CA TYR A 518 36.23 -0.61 5.37
C TYR A 518 36.93 -1.48 6.41
N TRP A 519 36.94 -2.79 6.18
CA TRP A 519 37.57 -3.75 7.10
C TRP A 519 39.06 -3.49 7.36
N ASN A 520 39.75 -2.83 6.42
CA ASN A 520 41.18 -2.53 6.54
C ASN A 520 41.49 -1.23 7.32
N GLY A 521 40.47 -0.52 7.84
CA GLY A 521 40.66 0.60 8.75
C GLY A 521 40.17 1.92 8.20
#